data_AF-A0A9D7ZUB4-F1
#
_entry.id   AF-A0A9D7ZUB4-F1
#
_cell.length_a   1.000
_cell.length_b   1.000
_cell.length_c   1.000
_cell.angle_alpha   90.00
_cell.angle_beta   90.00
_cell.angle_gamma   90.00
#
_symmetry.space_group_name_H-M   'P 1'
#
loop_
_entity.id
_entity.type
_entity.pdbx_description
1 polymer ?
#
loop_
_entity_poly.entity_id
_entity_poly.type
_entity_poly.pdbx_seq_one_letter_code
_entity_poly.pdbx_strand_id
1 'polypeptide(L)'
;MEQKKNKFLAALYEKNFQAAEQIYIDIVKHAEIKSEFSENTLKLLSQIQAIFKRFKPVLLKHCPGINEYNNHLKNLISNTTKQSCADILHIDFLSWETKLGLDSCQKDLLYKTAMNFQLTSGCSNYCRRCNEWALPGVRSHFSHKAVLKILKHMADQGNDEISLYGASDPLDWEQNGKSIEDIIAYCKTLPFEYSLLTKVPKGKEELLKKILKNDANLSVSITAKNKARIKKIERDFGNPISFQHDLDELLIPAGLDEDFATIKPSITDGYGTEITPDGAFIIIPTFTSALYPFGHKKIRITSETNFFPIKKTGRDALPVDYFKPLKGYDLNKTQRFLTRLLDVQIESIILDNGTEELTPPGMRSLKEYLSIFEEKARLQREKITSSVMRRLKKQFLSNISFKNLSQKTRILYIKKISRHLNLCKKENCLSSKLSAASFFLESIFIYAQKNEAKIKIMRFLLKDEIALAFNIYRKPVKLIADRPLEELLIDPDIDSFGIFRFYVFCLLNKSNDSTILEFIKTYPSFYDPVADIFVQS
;
A
#
# COMPACT_ATOMS: atom_id res chain seq x y z
N MET A 1 -1.75 -11.83 -14.63
CA MET A 1 -1.52 -12.91 -13.66
C MET A 1 -2.26 -12.68 -12.33
N GLU A 2 -2.17 -11.50 -11.71
CA GLU A 2 -2.84 -11.20 -10.43
C GLU A 2 -4.36 -11.47 -10.46
N GLN A 3 -5.06 -11.07 -11.53
CA GLN A 3 -6.47 -11.39 -11.70
C GLN A 3 -6.75 -12.90 -11.70
N LYS A 4 -5.89 -13.71 -12.32
CA LYS A 4 -6.02 -15.18 -12.31
C LYS A 4 -5.77 -15.74 -10.91
N LYS A 5 -4.77 -15.24 -10.17
CA LYS A 5 -4.57 -15.56 -8.74
C LYS A 5 -5.85 -15.31 -7.94
N ASN A 6 -6.44 -14.12 -8.08
CA ASN A 6 -7.63 -13.74 -7.32
C ASN A 6 -8.84 -14.61 -7.71
N LYS A 7 -9.03 -14.90 -9.00
CA LYS A 7 -10.09 -15.82 -9.46
C LYS A 7 -9.93 -17.24 -8.89
N PHE A 8 -8.70 -17.76 -8.89
CA PHE A 8 -8.40 -19.08 -8.31
C PHE A 8 -8.73 -19.12 -6.82
N LEU A 9 -8.26 -18.13 -6.06
CA LEU A 9 -8.53 -18.04 -4.63
C LEU A 9 -10.02 -17.87 -4.31
N ALA A 10 -10.72 -17.02 -5.07
CA ALA A 10 -12.17 -16.84 -4.92
C ALA A 10 -12.94 -18.14 -5.15
N ALA A 11 -12.60 -18.91 -6.20
CA ALA A 11 -13.25 -20.20 -6.48
C ALA A 11 -13.03 -21.21 -5.34
N LEU A 12 -11.83 -21.23 -4.75
CA LEU A 12 -11.52 -22.10 -3.60
C LEU A 12 -12.34 -21.71 -2.36
N TYR A 13 -12.45 -20.41 -2.07
CA TYR A 13 -13.27 -19.91 -0.95
C TYR A 13 -14.76 -20.18 -1.12
N GLU A 14 -15.26 -20.13 -2.35
CA GLU A 14 -16.65 -20.50 -2.69
C GLU A 14 -16.86 -22.02 -2.80
N LYS A 15 -15.82 -22.83 -2.61
CA LYS A 15 -15.84 -24.29 -2.79
C LYS A 15 -16.26 -24.73 -4.20
N ASN A 16 -16.07 -23.89 -5.21
CA ASN A 16 -16.28 -24.23 -6.61
C ASN A 16 -15.01 -24.86 -7.19
N PHE A 17 -14.77 -26.13 -6.85
CA PHE A 17 -13.52 -26.82 -7.17
C PHE A 17 -13.32 -27.07 -8.67
N GLN A 18 -14.40 -27.31 -9.43
CA GLN A 18 -14.32 -27.44 -10.89
C GLN A 18 -13.82 -26.15 -11.55
N ALA A 19 -14.37 -24.99 -11.15
CA ALA A 19 -13.86 -23.71 -11.63
C ALA A 19 -12.42 -23.46 -11.18
N ALA A 20 -12.09 -23.80 -9.92
CA ALA A 20 -10.74 -23.65 -9.39
C ALA A 20 -9.71 -24.47 -10.21
N GLU A 21 -10.04 -25.72 -10.56
CA GLU A 21 -9.21 -26.57 -11.42
C GLU A 21 -9.02 -25.98 -12.81
N GLN A 22 -10.09 -25.57 -13.49
CA GLN A 22 -9.98 -24.96 -14.82
C GLN A 22 -9.12 -23.68 -14.80
N ILE A 23 -9.33 -22.81 -13.81
CA ILE A 23 -8.55 -21.58 -13.65
C ILE A 23 -7.07 -21.93 -13.40
N TYR A 24 -6.79 -22.95 -12.59
CA TYR A 24 -5.42 -23.40 -12.32
C TYR A 24 -4.75 -23.94 -13.59
N ILE A 25 -5.43 -24.78 -14.36
CA ILE A 25 -4.95 -25.28 -15.65
C ILE A 25 -4.63 -24.11 -16.59
N ASP A 26 -5.51 -23.11 -16.68
CA ASP A 26 -5.29 -21.92 -17.51
C ASP A 26 -4.10 -21.07 -17.02
N ILE A 27 -3.79 -21.08 -15.72
CA ILE A 27 -2.59 -20.45 -15.17
C ILE A 27 -1.35 -21.20 -15.65
N VAL A 28 -1.35 -22.54 -15.55
CA VAL A 28 -0.21 -23.37 -15.96
C VAL A 28 0.06 -23.21 -17.45
N LYS A 29 -0.98 -23.34 -18.30
CA LYS A 29 -0.86 -23.13 -19.75
C LYS A 29 -0.33 -21.73 -20.10
N HIS A 30 -0.81 -20.70 -19.40
CA HIS A 30 -0.29 -19.35 -19.62
C HIS A 30 1.18 -19.21 -19.20
N ALA A 31 1.61 -19.93 -18.17
CA ALA A 31 3.00 -19.95 -17.73
C ALA A 31 3.90 -20.68 -18.74
N GLU A 32 3.44 -21.80 -19.31
CA GLU A 32 4.17 -22.60 -20.31
C GLU A 32 4.52 -21.82 -21.58
N ILE A 33 3.61 -20.96 -22.04
CA ILE A 33 3.79 -20.19 -23.29
C ILE A 33 4.81 -19.04 -23.11
N LYS A 34 5.18 -18.70 -21.87
CA LYS A 34 6.14 -17.63 -21.62
C LYS A 34 7.57 -18.15 -21.64
N SER A 35 8.41 -17.50 -22.45
CA SER A 35 9.86 -17.73 -22.46
C SER A 35 10.53 -17.24 -21.18
N GLU A 36 10.06 -16.12 -20.61
CA GLU A 36 10.64 -15.50 -19.43
C GLU A 36 9.57 -14.94 -18.48
N PHE A 37 9.90 -14.94 -17.19
CA PHE A 37 9.06 -14.36 -16.15
C PHE A 37 9.77 -13.20 -15.46
N SER A 38 9.08 -12.05 -15.35
CA SER A 38 9.51 -10.98 -14.44
C SER A 38 9.43 -11.42 -12.98
N GLU A 39 10.14 -10.72 -12.09
CA GLU A 39 10.11 -10.95 -10.64
C GLU A 39 8.67 -10.92 -10.11
N ASN A 40 7.89 -9.90 -10.49
CA ASN A 40 6.48 -9.80 -10.09
C ASN A 40 5.62 -10.96 -10.62
N THR A 41 5.90 -11.46 -11.82
CA THR A 41 5.15 -12.61 -12.36
C THR A 41 5.46 -13.86 -11.56
N LEU A 42 6.73 -14.11 -11.26
CA LEU A 42 7.15 -15.24 -10.43
C LEU A 42 6.62 -15.15 -9.01
N LYS A 43 6.65 -13.97 -8.38
CA LYS A 43 6.03 -13.75 -7.06
C LYS A 43 4.56 -14.16 -7.07
N LEU A 44 3.80 -13.79 -8.10
CA LEU A 44 2.40 -14.17 -8.25
C LEU A 44 2.22 -15.68 -8.47
N LEU A 45 3.08 -16.32 -9.27
CA LEU A 45 3.05 -17.76 -9.46
C LEU A 45 3.39 -18.53 -8.17
N SER A 46 4.38 -18.07 -7.40
CA SER A 46 4.69 -18.60 -6.08
C SER A 46 3.53 -18.41 -5.10
N GLN A 47 2.80 -17.29 -5.16
CA GLN A 47 1.57 -17.11 -4.37
C GLN A 47 0.50 -18.13 -4.75
N ILE A 48 0.32 -18.39 -6.05
CA ILE A 48 -0.62 -19.40 -6.55
C ILE A 48 -0.25 -20.80 -6.03
N GLN A 49 1.04 -21.13 -5.99
CA GLN A 49 1.50 -22.40 -5.40
C GLN A 49 1.27 -22.48 -3.89
N ALA A 50 1.46 -21.37 -3.17
CA ALA A 50 1.17 -21.32 -1.74
C ALA A 50 -0.33 -21.53 -1.47
N ILE A 51 -1.19 -20.90 -2.27
CA ILE A 51 -2.64 -21.13 -2.25
C ILE A 51 -2.95 -22.60 -2.54
N PHE A 52 -2.38 -23.18 -3.60
CA PHE A 52 -2.56 -24.60 -3.91
C PHE A 52 -2.15 -25.48 -2.73
N LYS A 53 -0.97 -25.24 -2.14
CA LYS A 53 -0.46 -26.01 -1.00
C LYS A 53 -1.44 -25.98 0.17
N ARG A 54 -2.00 -24.81 0.50
CA ARG A 54 -2.99 -24.66 1.57
C ARG A 54 -4.25 -25.49 1.30
N PHE A 55 -4.77 -25.45 0.07
CA PHE A 55 -6.02 -26.13 -0.29
C PHE A 55 -5.81 -27.55 -0.84
N LYS A 56 -4.57 -28.05 -0.84
CA LYS A 56 -4.18 -29.32 -1.47
C LYS A 56 -5.09 -30.50 -1.07
N PRO A 57 -5.39 -30.74 0.23
CA PRO A 57 -6.20 -31.90 0.59
C PRO A 57 -7.59 -31.91 -0.06
N VAL A 58 -8.23 -30.73 -0.13
CA VAL A 58 -9.57 -30.59 -0.69
C VAL A 58 -9.52 -30.59 -2.23
N LEU A 59 -8.52 -29.92 -2.81
CA LEU A 59 -8.30 -29.94 -4.26
C LEU A 59 -8.06 -31.35 -4.79
N LEU A 60 -7.19 -32.15 -4.16
CA LEU A 60 -6.91 -33.52 -4.62
C LEU A 60 -8.11 -34.46 -4.45
N LYS A 61 -8.97 -34.19 -3.46
CA LYS A 61 -10.22 -34.94 -3.27
C LYS A 61 -11.22 -34.69 -4.39
N HIS A 62 -11.36 -33.45 -4.85
CA HIS A 62 -12.39 -33.05 -5.81
C HIS A 62 -11.89 -32.97 -7.27
N CYS A 63 -10.59 -32.80 -7.47
CA CYS A 63 -9.92 -32.53 -8.74
C CYS A 63 -8.60 -33.31 -8.80
N PRO A 64 -8.60 -34.65 -8.88
CA PRO A 64 -7.39 -35.46 -8.73
C PRO A 64 -6.31 -35.15 -9.79
N GLY A 65 -6.71 -34.81 -11.02
CA GLY A 65 -5.80 -34.48 -12.12
C GLY A 65 -5.01 -33.18 -11.94
N ILE A 66 -5.46 -32.28 -11.05
CA ILE A 66 -4.81 -30.99 -10.80
C ILE A 66 -3.37 -31.13 -10.27
N ASN A 67 -3.03 -32.28 -9.68
CA ASN A 67 -1.71 -32.52 -9.11
C ASN A 67 -0.60 -32.53 -10.17
N GLU A 68 -0.89 -33.06 -11.36
CA GLU A 68 0.06 -33.11 -12.48
C GLU A 68 0.41 -31.70 -12.94
N TYR A 69 -0.60 -30.86 -13.15
CA TYR A 69 -0.44 -29.44 -13.48
C TYR A 69 0.35 -28.69 -12.38
N ASN A 70 0.09 -29.00 -11.11
CA ASN A 70 0.84 -28.38 -10.01
C ASN A 70 2.31 -28.80 -10.00
N ASN A 71 2.62 -30.07 -10.26
CA ASN A 71 4.00 -30.53 -10.40
C ASN A 71 4.68 -29.87 -11.62
N HIS A 72 3.97 -29.74 -12.72
CA HIS A 72 4.47 -29.03 -13.91
C HIS A 72 4.81 -27.57 -13.60
N LEU A 73 3.89 -26.82 -12.96
CA LEU A 73 4.13 -25.44 -12.56
C LEU A 73 5.31 -25.30 -11.57
N LYS A 74 5.48 -26.26 -10.64
CA LYS A 74 6.66 -26.32 -9.75
C LYS A 74 7.95 -26.46 -10.52
N ASN A 75 7.98 -27.35 -11.50
CA ASN A 75 9.17 -27.56 -12.33
C ASN A 75 9.49 -26.30 -13.14
N LEU A 76 8.49 -25.65 -13.76
CA LEU A 76 8.67 -24.39 -14.48
C LEU A 76 9.30 -23.31 -13.59
N ILE A 77 8.70 -23.00 -12.44
CA ILE A 77 9.19 -21.95 -11.53
C ILE A 77 10.60 -22.27 -11.01
N SER A 78 10.85 -23.54 -10.66
CA SER A 78 12.16 -24.01 -10.18
C SER A 78 13.23 -23.84 -11.26
N ASN A 79 12.94 -24.27 -12.49
CA ASN A 79 13.87 -24.17 -13.62
C ASN A 79 14.17 -22.71 -13.97
N THR A 80 13.15 -21.85 -14.07
CA THR A 80 13.36 -20.41 -14.30
C THR A 80 14.19 -19.79 -13.18
N THR A 81 13.94 -20.15 -11.92
CA THR A 81 14.69 -19.60 -10.78
C THR A 81 16.15 -20.02 -10.82
N LYS A 82 16.44 -21.30 -11.10
CA LYS A 82 17.82 -21.78 -11.27
C LYS A 82 18.54 -21.04 -12.39
N GLN A 83 17.89 -20.90 -13.55
CA GLN A 83 18.48 -20.23 -14.71
C GLN A 83 18.81 -18.77 -14.41
N SER A 84 17.89 -18.01 -13.84
CA SER A 84 18.12 -16.58 -13.53
C SER A 84 19.13 -16.34 -12.41
N CYS A 85 19.36 -17.31 -11.53
CA CYS A 85 20.40 -17.19 -10.51
C CYS A 85 21.78 -17.56 -11.06
N ALA A 86 21.83 -18.38 -12.11
CA ALA A 86 23.07 -18.75 -12.80
C ALA A 86 23.51 -17.67 -13.79
N ASP A 87 22.55 -17.03 -14.46
CA ASP A 87 22.77 -15.97 -15.44
C ASP A 87 22.08 -14.68 -14.96
N ILE A 88 22.80 -13.90 -14.15
CA ILE A 88 22.29 -12.67 -13.55
C ILE A 88 22.17 -11.61 -14.64
N LEU A 89 20.93 -11.15 -14.87
CA LEU A 89 20.67 -10.17 -15.92
C LEU A 89 21.20 -8.77 -15.53
N HIS A 90 22.05 -8.20 -16.37
CA HIS A 90 22.56 -6.84 -16.22
C HIS A 90 21.68 -5.84 -16.97
N ILE A 91 21.11 -4.88 -16.25
CA ILE A 91 20.21 -3.87 -16.81
C ILE A 91 20.94 -2.54 -17.03
N ASP A 92 21.13 -2.16 -18.29
CA ASP A 92 21.60 -0.82 -18.64
C ASP A 92 20.46 0.21 -18.61
N PHE A 93 20.82 1.48 -18.54
CA PHE A 93 19.86 2.57 -18.40
C PHE A 93 18.95 2.70 -19.61
N LEU A 94 19.49 2.60 -20.83
CA LEU A 94 18.74 2.87 -22.05
C LEU A 94 17.71 1.77 -22.31
N SER A 95 18.11 0.51 -22.11
CA SER A 95 17.20 -0.63 -22.20
C SER A 95 16.07 -0.53 -21.19
N TRP A 96 16.39 -0.17 -19.93
CA TRP A 96 15.38 0.02 -18.89
C TRP A 96 14.44 1.18 -19.19
N GLU A 97 14.97 2.34 -19.56
CA GLU A 97 14.21 3.54 -19.90
C GLU A 97 13.27 3.29 -21.08
N THR A 98 13.77 2.63 -22.14
CA THR A 98 12.99 2.28 -23.32
C THR A 98 11.86 1.32 -22.97
N LYS A 99 12.12 0.32 -22.11
CA LYS A 99 11.12 -0.64 -21.65
C LYS A 99 9.99 0.01 -20.84
N LEU A 100 10.27 1.10 -20.12
CA LEU A 100 9.23 1.84 -19.41
C LEU A 100 8.28 2.58 -20.37
N GLY A 101 8.80 3.06 -21.50
CA GLY A 101 8.00 3.75 -22.52
C GLY A 101 7.36 5.06 -22.03
N LEU A 102 8.01 5.75 -21.10
CA LEU A 102 7.49 6.99 -20.50
C LEU A 102 7.95 8.22 -21.28
N ASP A 103 7.05 9.20 -21.41
CA ASP A 103 7.43 10.52 -21.93
C ASP A 103 8.35 11.28 -20.96
N SER A 104 8.90 12.42 -21.40
CA SER A 104 9.82 13.20 -20.59
C SER A 104 9.20 13.69 -19.28
N CYS A 105 7.93 14.09 -19.27
CA CYS A 105 7.30 14.62 -18.08
C CYS A 105 6.99 13.51 -17.07
N GLN A 106 6.53 12.35 -17.55
CA GLN A 106 6.31 11.17 -16.73
C GLN A 106 7.62 10.70 -16.08
N LYS A 107 8.74 10.73 -16.82
CA LYS A 107 10.07 10.42 -16.26
C LYS A 107 10.49 11.40 -15.18
N ASP A 108 10.31 12.70 -15.42
CA ASP A 108 10.61 13.72 -14.41
C ASP A 108 9.81 13.48 -13.12
N LEU A 109 8.52 13.16 -13.23
CA LEU A 109 7.65 12.87 -12.10
C LEU A 109 8.05 11.56 -11.40
N LEU A 110 8.35 10.50 -12.15
CA LEU A 110 8.88 9.23 -11.64
C LEU A 110 10.10 9.46 -10.74
N TYR A 111 11.07 10.25 -11.20
CA TYR A 111 12.27 10.54 -10.42
C TYR A 111 11.99 11.45 -9.22
N LYS A 112 11.10 12.44 -9.38
CA LYS A 112 10.69 13.36 -8.31
C LYS A 112 9.97 12.65 -7.16
N THR A 113 9.15 11.65 -7.46
CA THR A 113 8.32 10.94 -6.47
C THR A 113 8.91 9.60 -6.05
N ALA A 114 10.14 9.28 -6.48
CA ALA A 114 10.81 8.06 -6.06
C ALA A 114 11.07 8.08 -4.54
N MET A 115 10.61 7.05 -3.85
CA MET A 115 10.91 6.81 -2.43
C MET A 115 11.90 5.64 -2.27
N ASN A 116 11.82 4.65 -3.16
CA ASN A 116 12.67 3.46 -3.12
C ASN A 116 13.35 3.25 -4.48
N PHE A 117 14.63 2.90 -4.43
CA PHE A 117 15.40 2.45 -5.57
C PHE A 117 16.02 1.08 -5.26
N GLN A 118 15.38 0.04 -5.75
CA GLN A 118 15.82 -1.33 -5.60
C GLN A 118 16.90 -1.64 -6.64
N LEU A 119 18.14 -1.82 -6.17
CA LEU A 119 19.31 -1.98 -7.04
C LEU A 119 19.37 -3.35 -7.74
N THR A 120 18.81 -4.37 -7.09
CA THR A 120 18.84 -5.78 -7.50
C THR A 120 17.43 -6.38 -7.46
N SER A 121 17.13 -7.39 -8.27
CA SER A 121 15.94 -8.23 -8.11
C SER A 121 16.31 -9.53 -7.39
N GLY A 122 15.38 -10.03 -6.57
CA GLY A 122 15.64 -11.16 -5.68
C GLY A 122 16.57 -10.81 -4.50
N CYS A 123 16.74 -11.75 -3.57
CA CYS A 123 17.50 -11.52 -2.34
C CYS A 123 18.21 -12.79 -1.87
N SER A 124 19.47 -12.65 -1.48
CA SER A 124 20.28 -13.73 -0.93
C SER A 124 19.79 -14.26 0.43
N ASN A 125 19.08 -13.42 1.21
CA ASN A 125 18.60 -13.81 2.54
C ASN A 125 17.34 -14.69 2.53
N TYR A 126 16.51 -14.58 1.48
CA TYR A 126 15.25 -15.32 1.27
C TYR A 126 14.47 -15.61 2.58
N CYS A 127 13.95 -14.54 3.20
CA CYS A 127 13.29 -14.66 4.50
C CYS A 127 11.91 -15.30 4.39
N ARG A 128 11.61 -16.25 5.28
CA ARG A 128 10.26 -16.84 5.40
C ARG A 128 9.18 -15.80 5.65
N ARG A 129 9.45 -14.69 6.35
CA ARG A 129 8.47 -13.61 6.55
C ARG A 129 8.83 -12.33 5.79
N CYS A 130 9.40 -12.46 4.60
CA CYS A 130 9.64 -11.29 3.75
C CYS A 130 8.31 -10.68 3.30
N ASN A 131 8.00 -9.47 3.75
CA ASN A 131 6.85 -8.66 3.32
C ASN A 131 6.84 -8.45 1.80
N GLU A 132 7.99 -8.41 1.15
CA GLU A 132 8.09 -8.23 -0.30
C GLU A 132 8.07 -9.53 -1.14
N TRP A 133 8.04 -10.70 -0.47
CA TRP A 133 8.23 -12.02 -1.09
C TRP A 133 9.41 -12.05 -2.06
N ALA A 134 10.54 -11.48 -1.64
CA ALA A 134 11.78 -11.49 -2.41
C ALA A 134 12.07 -12.92 -2.91
N LEU A 135 12.33 -13.05 -4.21
CA LEU A 135 12.69 -14.34 -4.79
C LEU A 135 14.10 -14.74 -4.34
N PRO A 136 14.41 -16.04 -4.22
CA PRO A 136 15.71 -16.47 -3.71
C PRO A 136 16.84 -16.15 -4.69
N GLY A 137 17.94 -15.61 -4.16
CA GLY A 137 19.14 -15.27 -4.93
C GLY A 137 19.00 -13.96 -5.71
N VAL A 138 20.14 -13.37 -6.10
CA VAL A 138 20.18 -12.23 -7.01
C VAL A 138 19.87 -12.71 -8.42
N ARG A 139 18.97 -12.04 -9.12
CA ARG A 139 18.48 -12.47 -10.44
C ARG A 139 18.73 -11.45 -11.54
N SER A 140 18.74 -10.18 -11.18
CA SER A 140 19.14 -9.09 -12.04
C SER A 140 19.60 -7.91 -11.21
N HIS A 141 20.35 -7.00 -11.82
CA HIS A 141 20.68 -5.74 -11.19
C HIS A 141 20.94 -4.65 -12.22
N PHE A 142 20.80 -3.40 -11.79
CA PHE A 142 21.24 -2.28 -12.61
C PHE A 142 22.75 -2.27 -12.78
N SER A 143 23.22 -1.93 -13.97
CA SER A 143 24.63 -1.60 -14.18
C SER A 143 25.01 -0.37 -13.37
N HIS A 144 26.28 -0.25 -12.97
CA HIS A 144 26.81 0.88 -12.23
C HIS A 144 26.49 2.21 -12.93
N LYS A 145 26.69 2.28 -14.26
CA LYS A 145 26.33 3.47 -15.04
C LYS A 145 24.85 3.82 -14.95
N ALA A 146 23.97 2.80 -14.96
CA ALA A 146 22.53 3.02 -14.81
C ALA A 146 22.17 3.54 -13.42
N VAL A 147 22.76 2.96 -12.37
CA VAL A 147 22.58 3.42 -10.99
C VAL A 147 22.93 4.89 -10.85
N LEU A 148 24.15 5.30 -11.26
CA LEU A 148 24.58 6.69 -11.15
C LEU A 148 23.65 7.64 -11.92
N LYS A 149 23.25 7.26 -13.14
CA LYS A 149 22.37 8.07 -13.97
C LYS A 149 20.97 8.25 -13.38
N ILE A 150 20.40 7.18 -12.83
CA ILE A 150 19.09 7.22 -12.15
C ILE A 150 19.15 8.13 -10.92
N LEU A 151 20.18 7.97 -10.08
CA LEU A 151 20.37 8.82 -8.88
C LEU A 151 20.56 10.29 -9.27
N LYS A 152 21.34 10.57 -10.31
CA LYS A 152 21.51 11.94 -10.82
C LYS A 152 20.19 12.54 -11.28
N HIS A 153 19.37 11.78 -11.99
CA HIS A 153 18.05 12.25 -12.41
C HIS A 153 17.10 12.51 -11.23
N MET A 154 17.14 11.69 -10.18
CA MET A 154 16.41 11.97 -8.93
C MET A 154 16.82 13.31 -8.32
N ALA A 155 18.12 13.53 -8.15
CA ALA A 155 18.66 14.80 -7.66
C ALA A 155 18.22 16.00 -8.52
N ASP A 156 18.31 15.87 -9.86
CA ASP A 156 17.96 16.94 -10.79
C ASP A 156 16.48 17.32 -10.76
N GLN A 157 15.61 16.38 -10.37
CA GLN A 157 14.17 16.64 -10.22
C GLN A 157 13.79 17.13 -8.81
N GLY A 158 14.79 17.38 -7.95
CA GLY A 158 14.59 17.85 -6.58
C GLY A 158 13.99 16.79 -5.67
N ASN A 159 14.34 15.53 -5.89
CA ASN A 159 14.07 14.47 -4.93
C ASN A 159 15.04 14.63 -3.75
N ASP A 160 14.51 14.78 -2.55
CA ASP A 160 15.21 15.14 -1.31
C ASP A 160 15.68 13.94 -0.46
N GLU A 161 15.10 12.76 -0.68
CA GLU A 161 15.44 11.55 0.07
C GLU A 161 15.16 10.26 -0.72
N ILE A 162 16.00 9.25 -0.58
CA ILE A 162 15.83 7.96 -1.24
C ILE A 162 16.27 6.78 -0.37
N SER A 163 15.45 5.73 -0.32
CA SER A 163 15.88 4.43 0.21
C SER A 163 16.46 3.59 -0.92
N LEU A 164 17.70 3.10 -0.78
CA LEU A 164 18.29 2.17 -1.75
C LEU A 164 17.95 0.70 -1.42
N TYR A 165 16.72 0.50 -0.93
CA TYR A 165 16.16 -0.77 -0.48
C TYR A 165 14.71 -0.91 -0.96
N GLY A 166 14.27 -2.17 -1.09
CA GLY A 166 12.91 -2.57 -1.45
C GLY A 166 12.74 -4.05 -1.17
N ALA A 167 12.57 -4.87 -2.21
CA ALA A 167 12.48 -6.33 -2.08
C ALA A 167 13.83 -7.08 -2.13
N SER A 168 14.96 -6.40 -1.91
CA SER A 168 16.30 -7.00 -2.00
C SER A 168 17.26 -6.45 -0.96
N ASP A 169 18.43 -7.08 -0.78
CA ASP A 169 19.46 -6.56 0.12
C ASP A 169 20.43 -5.67 -0.68
N PRO A 170 20.68 -4.40 -0.30
CA PRO A 170 21.59 -3.53 -1.04
C PRO A 170 23.04 -4.04 -1.07
N LEU A 171 23.45 -4.87 -0.09
CA LEU A 171 24.78 -5.47 -0.09
C LEU A 171 24.92 -6.62 -1.12
N ASP A 172 23.83 -7.05 -1.75
CA ASP A 172 23.86 -8.00 -2.86
C ASP A 172 24.31 -7.35 -4.18
N TRP A 173 24.33 -6.02 -4.29
CA TRP A 173 24.71 -5.33 -5.52
C TRP A 173 26.23 -5.25 -5.68
N GLU A 174 26.74 -5.86 -6.76
CA GLU A 174 28.14 -5.77 -7.18
C GLU A 174 28.26 -5.79 -8.71
N GLN A 175 29.24 -5.05 -9.25
CA GLN A 175 29.57 -5.13 -10.68
C GLN A 175 31.04 -4.78 -10.92
N ASN A 176 31.79 -5.68 -11.58
CA ASN A 176 33.16 -5.42 -12.03
C ASN A 176 34.08 -4.84 -10.93
N GLY A 177 34.02 -5.42 -9.73
CA GLY A 177 34.81 -4.96 -8.56
C GLY A 177 34.21 -3.76 -7.81
N LYS A 178 33.11 -3.18 -8.29
CA LYS A 178 32.35 -2.16 -7.57
C LYS A 178 31.27 -2.78 -6.70
N SER A 179 30.94 -2.10 -5.62
CA SER A 179 29.92 -2.51 -4.65
C SER A 179 29.02 -1.33 -4.26
N ILE A 180 28.11 -1.56 -3.33
CA ILE A 180 27.29 -0.50 -2.72
C ILE A 180 28.13 0.63 -2.12
N GLU A 181 29.38 0.38 -1.70
CA GLU A 181 30.29 1.42 -1.18
C GLU A 181 30.54 2.52 -2.22
N ASP A 182 30.74 2.15 -3.49
CA ASP A 182 30.93 3.09 -4.60
C ASP A 182 29.67 3.92 -4.86
N ILE A 183 28.49 3.31 -4.73
CA ILE A 183 27.19 3.99 -4.88
C ILE A 183 27.00 4.99 -3.74
N ILE A 184 27.29 4.58 -2.51
CA ILE A 184 27.22 5.45 -1.32
C ILE A 184 28.13 6.66 -1.49
N ALA A 185 29.38 6.45 -1.93
CA ALA A 185 30.32 7.54 -2.17
C ALA A 185 29.76 8.55 -3.19
N TYR A 186 29.07 8.07 -4.24
CA TYR A 186 28.39 8.95 -5.19
C TYR A 186 27.17 9.67 -4.61
N CYS A 187 26.32 8.99 -3.83
CA CYS A 187 25.16 9.60 -3.17
C CYS A 187 25.58 10.80 -2.30
N LYS A 188 26.72 10.71 -1.61
CA LYS A 188 27.27 11.82 -0.82
C LYS A 188 27.63 13.07 -1.62
N THR A 189 27.71 12.97 -2.95
CA THR A 189 27.93 14.12 -3.85
C THR A 189 26.64 14.76 -4.36
N LEU A 190 25.49 14.15 -4.07
CA LEU A 190 24.18 14.58 -4.55
C LEU A 190 23.42 15.35 -3.44
N PRO A 191 22.54 16.29 -3.82
CA PRO A 191 21.78 17.11 -2.87
C PRO A 191 20.54 16.39 -2.33
N PHE A 192 20.70 15.15 -1.84
CA PHE A 192 19.62 14.40 -1.17
C PHE A 192 20.16 13.50 -0.07
N GLU A 193 19.26 13.11 0.83
CA GLU A 193 19.53 12.09 1.84
C GLU A 193 19.33 10.68 1.25
N TYR A 194 20.14 9.72 1.68
CA TYR A 194 19.94 8.32 1.32
C TYR A 194 19.85 7.46 2.57
N SER A 195 19.17 6.32 2.48
CA SER A 195 19.14 5.32 3.54
C SER A 195 19.31 3.91 2.98
N LEU A 196 19.84 3.03 3.82
CA LEU A 196 20.05 1.62 3.52
C LEU A 196 19.45 0.75 4.63
N LEU A 197 18.86 -0.38 4.23
CA LEU A 197 18.43 -1.43 5.14
C LEU A 197 18.99 -2.77 4.66
N THR A 198 19.75 -3.46 5.51
CA THR A 198 20.37 -4.75 5.18
C THR A 198 20.09 -5.79 6.25
N LYS A 199 20.10 -7.07 5.86
CA LYS A 199 20.16 -8.22 6.78
C LYS A 199 21.56 -8.83 6.85
N VAL A 200 22.51 -8.23 6.14
CA VAL A 200 23.90 -8.63 5.99
C VAL A 200 23.97 -10.03 5.37
N PRO A 201 23.97 -10.15 4.04
CA PRO A 201 24.13 -11.44 3.37
C PRO A 201 25.38 -12.19 3.86
N LYS A 202 25.34 -13.52 3.81
CA LYS A 202 26.53 -14.34 4.17
C LYS A 202 27.71 -13.95 3.27
N GLY A 203 28.88 -13.71 3.85
CA GLY A 203 30.08 -13.31 3.11
C GLY A 203 30.22 -11.81 2.86
N LYS A 204 29.27 -10.98 3.31
CA LYS A 204 29.32 -9.50 3.17
C LYS A 204 29.74 -8.79 4.46
N GLU A 205 30.28 -9.51 5.43
CA GLU A 205 30.66 -8.97 6.75
C GLU A 205 31.75 -7.89 6.64
N GLU A 206 32.78 -8.12 5.84
CA GLU A 206 33.86 -7.14 5.63
C GLU A 206 33.40 -5.92 4.84
N LEU A 207 32.49 -6.10 3.87
CA LEU A 207 31.86 -4.98 3.16
C LEU A 207 31.05 -4.11 4.13
N LEU A 208 30.26 -4.72 5.01
CA LEU A 208 29.53 -3.99 6.04
C LEU A 208 30.49 -3.18 6.94
N LYS A 209 31.60 -3.78 7.40
CA LYS A 209 32.60 -3.06 8.22
C LYS A 209 33.16 -1.83 7.50
N LYS A 210 33.43 -1.91 6.19
CA LYS A 210 33.87 -0.75 5.39
C LYS A 210 32.81 0.34 5.32
N ILE A 211 31.55 -0.05 5.07
CA ILE A 211 30.42 0.88 5.01
C ILE A 211 30.21 1.60 6.34
N LEU A 212 30.31 0.88 7.47
CA LEU A 212 30.19 1.46 8.81
C LEU A 212 31.32 2.46 9.12
N LYS A 213 32.56 2.17 8.70
CA LYS A 213 33.68 3.11 8.85
C LYS A 213 33.50 4.41 8.07
N ASN A 214 32.68 4.40 7.02
CA ASN A 214 32.39 5.56 6.19
C ASN A 214 31.18 6.37 6.71
N ASP A 215 30.67 6.12 7.92
CA ASP A 215 29.47 6.79 8.48
C ASP A 215 28.29 6.81 7.48
N ALA A 216 28.02 5.66 6.84
CA ALA A 216 26.88 5.55 5.96
C ALA A 216 25.57 5.49 6.76
N ASN A 217 24.52 6.16 6.25
CA ASN A 217 23.16 6.03 6.79
C ASN A 217 22.58 4.65 6.49
N LEU A 218 22.82 3.71 7.41
CA LEU A 218 22.50 2.29 7.29
C LEU A 218 21.85 1.81 8.57
N SER A 219 20.80 1.00 8.41
CA SER A 219 20.21 0.21 9.49
C SER A 219 20.30 -1.28 9.19
N VAL A 220 20.43 -2.10 10.23
CA VAL A 220 20.42 -3.57 10.12
C VAL A 220 19.11 -4.14 10.66
N SER A 221 18.55 -5.09 9.92
CA SER A 221 17.44 -5.94 10.37
C SER A 221 17.99 -7.15 11.11
N ILE A 222 17.84 -7.20 12.44
CA ILE A 222 18.36 -8.28 13.27
C ILE A 222 17.24 -9.27 13.59
N THR A 223 17.52 -10.54 13.30
CA THR A 223 16.67 -11.70 13.60
C THR A 223 17.48 -12.81 14.23
N ALA A 224 16.84 -13.83 14.81
CA ALA A 224 17.53 -14.98 15.38
C ALA A 224 18.58 -15.60 14.42
N LYS A 225 18.33 -15.56 13.10
CA LYS A 225 19.22 -16.13 12.07
C LYS A 225 20.53 -15.38 11.85
N ASN A 226 20.59 -14.08 12.10
CA ASN A 226 21.80 -13.27 11.86
C ASN A 226 22.35 -12.60 13.13
N LYS A 227 21.61 -12.64 14.26
CA LYS A 227 21.99 -12.03 15.55
C LYS A 227 23.42 -12.36 15.99
N ALA A 228 23.83 -13.64 15.93
CA ALA A 228 25.18 -14.04 16.31
C ALA A 228 26.26 -13.42 15.41
N ARG A 229 25.99 -13.32 14.10
CA ARG A 229 26.88 -12.67 13.14
C ARG A 229 26.97 -11.17 13.39
N ILE A 230 25.84 -10.49 13.59
CA ILE A 230 25.82 -9.05 13.88
C ILE A 230 26.59 -8.75 15.17
N LYS A 231 26.35 -9.48 16.26
CA LYS A 231 27.11 -9.35 17.51
C LYS A 231 28.61 -9.57 17.35
N LYS A 232 29.04 -10.42 16.39
CA LYS A 232 30.46 -10.57 16.07
C LYS A 232 30.99 -9.30 15.40
N ILE A 233 30.26 -8.76 14.42
CA ILE A 233 30.65 -7.54 13.71
C ILE A 233 30.73 -6.34 14.67
N GLU A 234 29.77 -6.18 15.58
CA GLU A 234 29.79 -5.12 16.59
C GLU A 234 31.02 -5.23 17.51
N ARG A 235 31.37 -6.44 17.95
CA ARG A 235 32.59 -6.68 18.73
C ARG A 235 33.86 -6.35 17.95
N ASP A 236 33.93 -6.76 16.68
CA ASP A 236 35.09 -6.49 15.82
C ASP A 236 35.22 -4.99 15.48
N PHE A 237 34.10 -4.27 15.33
CA PHE A 237 34.06 -2.85 14.99
C PHE A 237 34.22 -1.93 16.20
N GLY A 238 33.83 -2.39 17.40
CA GLY A 238 33.95 -1.66 18.65
C GLY A 238 32.80 -0.70 18.96
N ASN A 239 31.77 -0.62 18.12
CA ASN A 239 30.60 0.22 18.31
C ASN A 239 29.29 -0.54 17.99
N PRO A 240 28.17 -0.18 18.64
CA PRO A 240 26.86 -0.74 18.30
C PRO A 240 26.43 -0.31 16.90
N ILE A 241 25.75 -1.20 16.17
CA ILE A 241 25.21 -0.89 14.85
C ILE A 241 23.76 -0.40 14.99
N SER A 242 23.39 0.62 14.21
CA SER A 242 21.99 1.06 14.13
C SER A 242 21.09 -0.07 13.61
N PHE A 243 19.98 -0.33 14.29
CA PHE A 243 19.04 -1.38 13.92
C PHE A 243 17.64 -0.82 13.67
N GLN A 244 16.94 -1.40 12.70
CA GLN A 244 15.52 -1.12 12.49
C GLN A 244 14.65 -1.93 13.47
N HIS A 245 15.06 -3.17 13.76
CA HIS A 245 14.45 -4.05 14.74
C HIS A 245 15.48 -5.07 15.24
N ASP A 246 15.36 -5.47 16.51
CA ASP A 246 16.04 -6.62 17.10
C ASP A 246 15.00 -7.54 17.75
N LEU A 247 14.46 -8.44 16.93
CA LEU A 247 13.39 -9.34 17.33
C LEU A 247 13.66 -10.72 16.75
N ASP A 248 13.23 -11.78 17.44
CA ASP A 248 13.57 -13.14 16.99
C ASP A 248 12.95 -13.47 15.62
N GLU A 249 11.76 -12.91 15.35
CA GLU A 249 11.08 -12.94 14.06
C GLU A 249 10.67 -11.54 13.60
N LEU A 250 10.49 -11.36 12.29
CA LEU A 250 9.87 -10.15 11.75
C LEU A 250 8.43 -10.05 12.30
N LEU A 251 8.11 -8.89 12.91
CA LEU A 251 6.80 -8.63 13.51
C LEU A 251 5.68 -8.51 12.48
N ILE A 252 6.01 -8.12 11.26
CA ILE A 252 5.02 -7.93 10.20
C ILE A 252 4.73 -9.30 9.61
N PRO A 253 3.51 -9.83 9.81
CA PRO A 253 3.14 -11.08 9.20
C PRO A 253 3.10 -10.87 7.68
N ALA A 254 3.84 -11.69 6.95
CA ALA A 254 3.97 -11.60 5.50
C ALA A 254 3.57 -12.93 4.87
N GLY A 255 2.95 -12.87 3.67
CA GLY A 255 2.11 -13.95 3.13
C GLY A 255 2.69 -15.36 2.92
N LEU A 256 3.96 -15.63 3.23
CA LEU A 256 4.44 -17.01 3.34
C LEU A 256 3.97 -17.70 4.63
N ASP A 257 3.47 -16.93 5.61
CA ASP A 257 2.57 -17.48 6.62
C ASP A 257 1.35 -18.00 5.86
N GLU A 258 1.12 -19.32 5.89
CA GLU A 258 0.13 -20.04 5.08
C GLU A 258 -1.32 -19.58 5.30
N ASP A 259 -1.52 -18.57 6.17
CA ASP A 259 -2.81 -18.02 6.50
C ASP A 259 -3.30 -16.87 5.59
N PHE A 260 -3.61 -17.16 4.33
CA PHE A 260 -4.35 -16.29 3.41
C PHE A 260 -5.75 -15.86 3.90
N ALA A 261 -6.36 -16.52 4.90
CA ALA A 261 -7.74 -16.23 5.31
C ALA A 261 -7.86 -15.11 6.35
N THR A 262 -6.74 -14.61 6.88
CA THR A 262 -6.76 -13.59 7.94
C THR A 262 -6.23 -12.26 7.44
N ILE A 263 -6.86 -11.19 7.94
CA ILE A 263 -6.39 -9.81 7.77
C ILE A 263 -5.46 -9.54 8.94
N LYS A 264 -4.31 -8.90 8.67
CA LYS A 264 -3.32 -8.58 9.68
C LYS A 264 -2.90 -7.11 9.54
N PRO A 265 -2.69 -6.41 10.67
CA PRO A 265 -2.20 -5.05 10.63
C PRO A 265 -0.81 -5.05 9.97
N SER A 266 -0.65 -4.26 8.94
CA SER A 266 0.62 -4.09 8.25
C SER A 266 0.51 -2.88 7.36
N ILE A 267 1.47 -1.97 7.48
CA ILE A 267 1.64 -0.87 6.54
C ILE A 267 3.12 -0.73 6.26
N THR A 268 3.41 -0.66 4.97
CA THR A 268 4.67 -0.14 4.46
C THR A 268 4.83 1.30 4.92
N ASP A 269 6.00 1.63 5.46
CA ASP A 269 6.36 2.92 6.05
C ASP A 269 6.53 4.05 5.03
N GLY A 270 5.98 3.88 3.82
CA GLY A 270 5.98 4.91 2.79
C GLY A 270 5.02 4.61 1.65
N TYR A 271 4.61 5.66 0.95
CA TYR A 271 3.94 5.56 -0.35
C TYR A 271 4.55 6.58 -1.31
N GLY A 272 4.63 6.22 -2.58
CA GLY A 272 5.44 6.94 -3.57
C GLY A 272 5.80 6.02 -4.72
N THR A 273 6.92 6.32 -5.39
CA THR A 273 7.40 5.52 -6.52
C THR A 273 8.56 4.62 -6.12
N GLU A 274 8.50 3.37 -6.54
CA GLU A 274 9.59 2.39 -6.44
C GLU A 274 10.17 2.14 -7.83
N ILE A 275 11.49 2.21 -7.94
CA ILE A 275 12.26 1.89 -9.14
C ILE A 275 12.97 0.55 -8.92
N THR A 276 12.80 -0.39 -9.85
CA THR A 276 13.43 -1.72 -9.79
C THR A 276 13.99 -2.12 -11.16
N PRO A 277 14.86 -3.15 -11.25
CA PRO A 277 15.35 -3.63 -12.54
C PRO A 277 14.23 -4.08 -13.49
N ASP A 278 13.08 -4.47 -12.94
CA ASP A 278 11.93 -4.93 -13.69
C ASP A 278 11.05 -3.81 -14.25
N GLY A 279 11.07 -2.63 -13.64
CA GLY A 279 10.29 -1.47 -14.04
C GLY A 279 10.10 -0.46 -12.91
N ALA A 280 9.04 0.34 -13.00
CA ALA A 280 8.68 1.34 -11.99
C ALA A 280 7.23 1.14 -11.51
N PHE A 281 6.99 1.40 -10.23
CA PHE A 281 5.71 1.13 -9.58
C PHE A 281 5.32 2.25 -8.63
N ILE A 282 4.05 2.65 -8.64
CA ILE A 282 3.45 3.38 -7.53
C ILE A 282 3.12 2.37 -6.43
N ILE A 283 3.60 2.62 -5.22
CA ILE A 283 3.36 1.79 -4.04
C ILE A 283 2.30 2.47 -3.19
N ILE A 284 1.20 1.75 -2.92
CA ILE A 284 0.13 2.19 -2.02
C ILE A 284 0.01 1.18 -0.88
N PRO A 285 0.23 1.56 0.39
CA PRO A 285 0.09 0.65 1.51
C PRO A 285 -1.35 0.13 1.69
N THR A 286 -1.50 -1.04 2.30
CA THR A 286 -2.79 -1.69 2.60
C THR A 286 -2.61 -2.70 3.72
N PHE A 287 -3.69 -3.11 4.40
CA PHE A 287 -3.66 -4.28 5.29
C PHE A 287 -3.07 -5.51 4.59
N THR A 288 -2.30 -6.30 5.34
CA THR A 288 -1.88 -7.62 4.86
C THR A 288 -3.10 -8.53 4.86
N SER A 289 -3.42 -9.08 3.70
CA SER A 289 -4.56 -10.00 3.53
C SER A 289 -4.32 -10.95 2.34
N ALA A 290 -5.27 -11.86 2.07
CA ALA A 290 -5.26 -12.69 0.86
C ALA A 290 -5.15 -11.88 -0.45
N LEU A 291 -5.73 -10.66 -0.47
CA LEU A 291 -5.65 -9.76 -1.61
C LEU A 291 -4.22 -9.23 -1.77
N TYR A 292 -3.69 -8.69 -0.69
CA TYR A 292 -2.37 -8.03 -0.63
C TYR A 292 -1.49 -8.67 0.43
N PRO A 293 -0.86 -9.82 0.13
CA PRO A 293 -0.01 -10.53 1.07
C PRO A 293 1.26 -9.76 1.47
N PHE A 294 1.52 -8.62 0.83
CA PHE A 294 2.70 -7.77 1.05
C PHE A 294 2.44 -6.55 1.93
N GLY A 295 1.18 -6.29 2.31
CA GLY A 295 0.82 -5.05 3.01
C GLY A 295 0.95 -3.78 2.15
N HIS A 296 0.98 -3.94 0.82
CA HIS A 296 0.93 -2.86 -0.15
C HIS A 296 0.45 -3.35 -1.52
N LYS A 297 0.03 -2.43 -2.37
CA LYS A 297 -0.27 -2.61 -3.79
C LYS A 297 0.80 -1.93 -4.63
N LYS A 298 1.45 -2.70 -5.51
CA LYS A 298 2.27 -2.16 -6.60
C LYS A 298 1.40 -1.90 -7.83
N ILE A 299 1.26 -0.65 -8.23
CA ILE A 299 0.60 -0.21 -9.47
C ILE A 299 1.70 0.10 -10.47
N ARG A 300 1.74 -0.62 -11.60
CA ARG A 300 2.79 -0.43 -12.60
C ARG A 300 2.69 0.94 -13.24
N ILE A 301 3.81 1.63 -13.37
CA ILE A 301 3.93 2.88 -14.14
C ILE A 301 4.13 2.50 -15.61
N THR A 302 3.29 3.08 -16.47
CA THR A 302 3.24 2.88 -17.92
C THR A 302 3.01 4.22 -18.61
N SER A 303 3.06 4.25 -19.94
CA SER A 303 2.69 5.43 -20.74
C SER A 303 1.28 5.97 -20.46
N GLU A 304 0.37 5.15 -19.93
CA GLU A 304 -0.99 5.55 -19.54
C GLU A 304 -1.06 6.21 -18.15
N THR A 305 0.04 6.22 -17.39
CA THR A 305 0.08 6.78 -16.04
C THR A 305 0.05 8.31 -16.10
N ASN A 306 -1.01 8.90 -15.56
CA ASN A 306 -1.24 10.36 -15.60
C ASN A 306 -1.21 11.03 -14.22
N PHE A 307 -0.90 10.28 -13.16
CA PHE A 307 -0.88 10.74 -11.79
C PHE A 307 0.27 10.09 -11.02
N PHE A 308 1.02 10.91 -10.27
CA PHE A 308 2.14 10.46 -9.43
C PHE A 308 1.91 10.96 -8.01
N PRO A 309 1.76 10.09 -7.00
CA PRO A 309 1.50 10.52 -5.63
C PRO A 309 2.67 11.34 -5.08
N ILE A 310 2.36 12.37 -4.28
CA ILE A 310 3.39 13.03 -3.49
C ILE A 310 3.90 11.99 -2.51
N LYS A 311 5.19 11.64 -2.63
CA LYS A 311 5.80 10.66 -1.75
C LYS A 311 5.69 11.11 -0.29
N LYS A 312 5.44 10.15 0.60
CA LYS A 312 5.56 10.33 2.05
C LYS A 312 6.25 9.12 2.63
N THR A 313 7.10 9.34 3.63
CA THR A 313 7.89 8.33 4.32
C THR A 313 7.71 8.45 5.84
N GLY A 314 8.01 7.38 6.55
CA GLY A 314 8.00 7.33 8.01
C GLY A 314 6.67 7.80 8.63
N ARG A 315 6.78 8.66 9.66
CA ARG A 315 5.62 9.18 10.40
C ARG A 315 4.69 10.07 9.58
N ASP A 316 5.10 10.55 8.42
CA ASP A 316 4.22 11.35 7.56
C ASP A 316 3.36 10.45 6.65
N ALA A 317 3.77 9.20 6.43
CA ALA A 317 3.00 8.19 5.70
C ALA A 317 1.91 7.52 6.54
N LEU A 318 2.12 7.36 7.86
CA LEU A 318 1.21 6.67 8.78
C LEU A 318 -0.18 7.36 9.00
N PRO A 319 -0.28 8.69 9.18
CA PRO A 319 -1.50 9.33 9.65
C PRO A 319 -2.41 9.88 8.54
N VAL A 320 -1.98 9.88 7.27
CA VAL A 320 -2.51 10.83 6.30
C VAL A 320 -2.83 10.12 4.97
N ASP A 321 -4.12 9.79 4.79
CA ASP A 321 -4.84 9.68 3.48
C ASP A 321 -5.44 8.32 3.07
N TYR A 322 -5.51 7.29 3.93
CA TYR A 322 -6.13 6.00 3.52
C TYR A 322 -7.57 6.12 3.04
N PHE A 323 -8.37 6.93 3.72
CA PHE A 323 -9.80 7.12 3.43
C PHE A 323 -10.08 8.44 2.69
N LYS A 324 -9.10 9.00 1.99
CA LYS A 324 -9.24 10.26 1.23
C LYS A 324 -8.56 10.13 -0.13
N PRO A 325 -9.04 10.83 -1.16
CA PRO A 325 -8.34 10.82 -2.45
C PRO A 325 -6.88 11.26 -2.29
N LEU A 326 -5.96 10.56 -2.96
CA LEU A 326 -4.54 10.85 -2.80
C LEU A 326 -4.15 12.17 -3.45
N LYS A 327 -3.22 12.89 -2.80
CA LYS A 327 -2.57 14.06 -3.37
C LYS A 327 -1.36 13.64 -4.21
N GLY A 328 -1.25 14.20 -5.40
CA GLY A 328 -0.17 13.90 -6.34
C GLY A 328 0.05 15.02 -7.34
N TYR A 329 0.91 14.73 -8.32
CA TYR A 329 1.17 15.56 -9.48
C TYR A 329 0.42 15.00 -10.69
N ASP A 330 -0.18 15.90 -11.46
CA ASP A 330 -0.59 15.60 -12.83
C ASP A 330 0.59 15.76 -13.81
N LEU A 331 0.35 15.45 -15.09
CA LEU A 331 1.34 15.59 -16.17
C LEU A 331 1.76 17.05 -16.45
N ASN A 332 1.11 18.04 -15.83
CA ASN A 332 1.55 19.45 -15.88
C ASN A 332 2.38 19.83 -14.65
N LYS A 333 2.85 18.84 -13.88
CA LYS A 333 3.55 19.01 -12.59
C LYS A 333 2.73 19.82 -11.57
N THR A 334 1.40 19.89 -11.76
CA THR A 334 0.50 20.61 -10.86
C THR A 334 0.03 19.68 -9.75
N GLN A 335 0.14 20.13 -8.50
CA GLN A 335 -0.37 19.36 -7.38
C GLN A 335 -1.91 19.35 -7.38
N ARG A 336 -2.49 18.16 -7.41
CA ARG A 336 -3.94 17.94 -7.36
C ARG A 336 -4.27 16.73 -6.50
N PHE A 337 -5.49 16.70 -6.01
CA PHE A 337 -6.06 15.50 -5.40
C PHE A 337 -6.76 14.70 -6.49
N LEU A 338 -6.71 13.38 -6.40
CA LEU A 338 -7.61 12.54 -7.18
C LEU A 338 -9.06 12.93 -6.88
N THR A 339 -9.94 12.74 -7.86
CA THR A 339 -11.39 12.97 -7.67
C THR A 339 -12.07 11.77 -7.02
N ARG A 340 -11.40 10.61 -7.00
CA ARG A 340 -11.91 9.33 -6.48
C ARG A 340 -10.81 8.62 -5.70
N LEU A 341 -11.22 7.63 -4.91
CA LEU A 341 -10.31 6.69 -4.26
C LEU A 341 -9.74 5.70 -5.28
N LEU A 342 -8.52 5.25 -5.05
CA LEU A 342 -7.98 4.09 -5.75
C LEU A 342 -8.67 2.81 -5.25
N ASP A 343 -8.75 1.78 -6.10
CA ASP A 343 -9.31 0.46 -5.76
C ASP A 343 -8.75 -0.09 -4.44
N VAL A 344 -7.44 0.06 -4.20
CA VAL A 344 -6.76 -0.38 -2.96
C VAL A 344 -7.20 0.38 -1.71
N GLN A 345 -7.57 1.65 -1.85
CA GLN A 345 -8.12 2.43 -0.73
C GLN A 345 -9.54 1.97 -0.40
N ILE A 346 -10.34 1.65 -1.43
CA ILE A 346 -11.70 1.12 -1.26
C ILE A 346 -11.66 -0.27 -0.60
N GLU A 347 -10.74 -1.13 -1.02
CA GLU A 347 -10.51 -2.43 -0.39
C GLU A 347 -10.10 -2.28 1.09
N SER A 348 -9.27 -1.29 1.41
CA SER A 348 -8.91 -0.98 2.80
C SER A 348 -10.13 -0.52 3.62
N ILE A 349 -11.01 0.32 3.07
CA ILE A 349 -12.28 0.72 3.70
C ILE A 349 -13.17 -0.49 3.99
N ILE A 350 -13.27 -1.43 3.05
CA ILE A 350 -14.10 -2.63 3.21
C ILE A 350 -13.51 -3.58 4.27
N LEU A 351 -12.19 -3.70 4.33
CA LEU A 351 -11.51 -4.62 5.25
C LEU A 351 -11.32 -4.06 6.66
N ASP A 352 -11.45 -2.75 6.86
CA ASP A 352 -11.37 -2.12 8.18
C ASP A 352 -12.67 -2.38 8.98
N ASN A 353 -12.54 -3.12 10.08
CA ASN A 353 -13.62 -3.43 11.01
C ASN A 353 -13.67 -2.49 12.24
N GLY A 354 -12.80 -1.46 12.27
CA GLY A 354 -12.73 -0.47 13.33
C GLY A 354 -12.11 -0.96 14.64
N THR A 355 -11.49 -2.14 14.68
CA THR A 355 -10.81 -2.63 15.90
C THR A 355 -9.36 -2.16 15.97
N GLU A 356 -8.89 -1.96 17.19
CA GLU A 356 -7.50 -1.55 17.43
C GLU A 356 -6.50 -2.64 16.99
N GLU A 357 -6.88 -3.92 17.04
CA GLU A 357 -5.97 -5.00 16.63
C GLU A 357 -5.67 -4.98 15.12
N LEU A 358 -6.61 -4.51 14.31
CA LEU A 358 -6.41 -4.38 12.87
C LEU A 358 -5.84 -3.02 12.47
N THR A 359 -5.73 -2.06 13.38
CA THR A 359 -5.25 -0.70 13.11
C THR A 359 -3.76 -0.58 13.45
N PRO A 360 -2.86 -0.48 12.46
CA PRO A 360 -1.44 -0.24 12.71
C PRO A 360 -1.19 0.97 13.62
N PRO A 361 -0.19 0.92 14.53
CA PRO A 361 0.14 2.04 15.40
C PRO A 361 0.36 3.34 14.63
N GLY A 362 -0.29 4.43 15.07
CA GLY A 362 -0.18 5.75 14.45
C GLY A 362 -1.13 6.00 13.28
N MET A 363 -1.94 5.00 12.89
CA MET A 363 -3.05 5.19 11.96
C MET A 363 -4.35 5.56 12.66
N ARG A 364 -5.25 6.12 11.84
CA ARG A 364 -6.67 6.24 12.20
C ARG A 364 -7.47 5.11 11.55
N SER A 365 -8.31 4.41 12.31
CA SER A 365 -9.30 3.47 11.76
C SER A 365 -10.49 4.21 11.12
N LEU A 366 -11.29 3.53 10.29
CA LEU A 366 -12.47 4.14 9.69
C LEU A 366 -13.52 4.50 10.75
N LYS A 367 -13.62 3.71 11.84
CA LYS A 367 -14.45 4.02 13.00
C LYS A 367 -14.00 5.32 13.67
N GLU A 368 -12.70 5.49 13.87
CA GLU A 368 -12.14 6.73 14.39
C GLU A 368 -12.28 7.91 13.41
N TYR A 369 -12.26 7.64 12.10
CA TYR A 369 -12.53 8.66 11.09
C TYR A 369 -13.97 9.17 11.21
N LEU A 370 -14.96 8.29 11.34
CA LEU A 370 -16.35 8.69 11.53
C LEU A 370 -16.61 9.32 12.91
N SER A 371 -15.87 8.89 13.94
CA SER A 371 -16.05 9.42 15.30
C SER A 371 -15.70 10.90 15.42
N ILE A 372 -14.91 11.45 14.48
CA ILE A 372 -14.62 12.89 14.46
C ILE A 372 -15.88 13.72 14.26
N PHE A 373 -16.96 13.16 13.72
CA PHE A 373 -18.20 13.91 13.48
C PHE A 373 -19.18 13.86 14.67
N GLU A 374 -18.85 13.09 15.71
CA GLU A 374 -19.69 12.95 16.89
C GLU A 374 -19.69 14.20 17.78
N GLU A 375 -20.74 14.34 18.59
CA GLU A 375 -20.99 15.53 19.42
C GLU A 375 -19.81 15.86 20.35
N LYS A 376 -19.20 14.83 20.96
CA LYS A 376 -18.02 15.00 21.82
C LYS A 376 -16.84 15.61 21.05
N ALA A 377 -16.58 15.15 19.83
CA ALA A 377 -15.51 15.66 18.99
C ALA A 377 -15.81 17.08 18.47
N ARG A 378 -17.08 17.37 18.14
CA ARG A 378 -17.56 18.71 17.78
C ARG A 378 -17.34 19.72 18.91
N LEU A 379 -17.79 19.41 20.12
CA LEU A 379 -17.61 20.25 21.30
C LEU A 379 -16.12 20.48 21.62
N GLN A 380 -15.28 19.44 21.44
CA GLN A 380 -13.84 19.59 21.60
C GLN A 380 -13.22 20.53 20.54
N ARG A 381 -13.64 20.42 19.27
CA ARG A 381 -13.24 21.36 18.21
C ARG A 381 -13.61 22.80 18.55
N GLU A 382 -14.81 22.99 19.09
CA GLU A 382 -15.30 24.30 19.51
C GLU A 382 -14.41 24.91 20.60
N LYS A 383 -14.07 24.13 21.64
CA LYS A 383 -13.16 24.55 22.73
C LYS A 383 -11.77 24.98 22.24
N ILE A 384 -11.23 24.33 21.21
CA ILE A 384 -9.90 24.64 20.69
C ILE A 384 -9.89 25.75 19.62
N THR A 385 -11.04 26.35 19.30
CA THR A 385 -11.17 27.36 18.23
C THR A 385 -10.16 28.48 18.35
N SER A 386 -9.96 29.05 19.54
CA SER A 386 -9.00 30.12 19.76
C SER A 386 -7.55 29.72 19.41
N SER A 387 -7.17 28.48 19.68
CA SER A 387 -5.86 27.92 19.32
C SER A 387 -5.72 27.75 17.80
N VAL A 388 -6.76 27.21 17.14
CA VAL A 388 -6.79 27.07 15.68
C VAL A 388 -6.70 28.43 14.99
N MET A 389 -7.46 29.42 15.46
CA MET A 389 -7.42 30.79 14.92
C MET A 389 -6.03 31.43 15.08
N ARG A 390 -5.38 31.24 16.24
CA ARG A 390 -4.00 31.71 16.46
C ARG A 390 -3.02 31.06 15.49
N ARG A 391 -3.12 29.75 15.27
CA ARG A 391 -2.28 29.01 14.32
C ARG A 391 -2.49 29.49 12.87
N LEU A 392 -3.74 29.67 12.45
CA LEU A 392 -4.06 30.20 11.12
C LEU A 392 -3.55 31.63 10.94
N LYS A 393 -3.70 32.50 11.95
CA LYS A 393 -3.10 33.85 11.92
C LYS A 393 -1.58 33.77 11.78
N LYS A 394 -0.89 32.93 12.56
CA LYS A 394 0.56 32.75 12.46
C LYS A 394 0.97 32.24 11.07
N GLN A 395 0.22 31.29 10.50
CA GLN A 395 0.54 30.70 9.20
C GLN A 395 0.37 31.69 8.04
N PHE A 396 -0.70 32.50 8.05
CA PHE A 396 -1.07 33.34 6.92
C PHE A 396 -0.67 34.80 7.08
N LEU A 397 -0.55 35.29 8.32
CA LEU A 397 -0.40 36.72 8.65
C LEU A 397 0.84 37.02 9.50
N SER A 398 1.81 36.10 9.62
CA SER A 398 2.99 36.26 10.49
C SER A 398 3.68 37.61 10.35
N ASN A 399 3.98 38.00 9.11
CA ASN A 399 4.70 39.24 8.78
C ASN A 399 3.95 40.11 7.76
N ILE A 400 2.71 39.76 7.40
CA ILE A 400 1.94 40.39 6.33
C ILE A 400 0.51 40.65 6.82
N SER A 401 0.01 41.86 6.59
CA SER A 401 -1.38 42.20 6.91
C SER A 401 -2.36 41.51 5.95
N PHE A 402 -3.58 41.22 6.41
CA PHE A 402 -4.59 40.57 5.55
C PHE A 402 -4.86 41.34 4.25
N LYS A 403 -4.84 42.68 4.30
CA LYS A 403 -5.01 43.58 3.14
C LYS A 403 -3.85 43.53 2.14
N ASN A 404 -2.72 42.94 2.51
CA ASN A 404 -1.53 42.82 1.66
C ASN A 404 -1.32 41.38 1.16
N LEU A 405 -2.16 40.42 1.57
CA LEU A 405 -2.13 39.07 1.02
C LEU A 405 -2.59 39.07 -0.45
N SER A 406 -2.06 38.16 -1.26
CA SER A 406 -2.63 37.90 -2.58
C SER A 406 -4.08 37.43 -2.49
N GLN A 407 -4.89 37.69 -3.52
CA GLN A 407 -6.30 37.30 -3.55
C GLN A 407 -6.48 35.80 -3.30
N LYS A 408 -5.65 34.95 -3.93
CA LYS A 408 -5.64 33.50 -3.74
C LYS A 408 -5.43 33.11 -2.28
N THR A 409 -4.48 33.75 -1.61
CA THR A 409 -4.16 33.46 -0.20
C THR A 409 -5.25 33.96 0.74
N ARG A 410 -5.88 35.12 0.46
CA ARG A 410 -7.04 35.61 1.24
C ARG A 410 -8.22 34.64 1.18
N ILE A 411 -8.58 34.19 -0.02
CA ILE A 411 -9.66 33.23 -0.23
C ILE A 411 -9.38 31.94 0.56
N LEU A 412 -8.16 31.43 0.48
CA LEU A 412 -7.76 30.23 1.21
C LEU A 412 -7.84 30.42 2.73
N TYR A 413 -7.37 31.55 3.25
CA TYR A 413 -7.42 31.89 4.67
C TYR A 413 -8.85 31.98 5.20
N ILE A 414 -9.72 32.74 4.53
CA ILE A 414 -11.14 32.85 4.89
C ILE A 414 -11.81 31.48 4.83
N LYS A 415 -11.57 30.72 3.76
CA LYS A 415 -12.16 29.38 3.59
C LYS A 415 -11.76 28.45 4.75
N LYS A 416 -10.48 28.44 5.17
CA LYS A 416 -10.04 27.63 6.33
C LYS A 416 -10.72 28.04 7.63
N ILE A 417 -10.90 29.34 7.88
CA ILE A 417 -11.62 29.85 9.07
C ILE A 417 -13.08 29.42 9.03
N SER A 418 -13.80 29.74 7.95
CA SER A 418 -15.22 29.40 7.82
C SER A 418 -15.46 27.90 7.97
N ARG A 419 -14.58 27.06 7.43
CA ARG A 419 -14.70 25.60 7.55
C ARG A 419 -14.55 25.11 8.99
N HIS A 420 -13.56 25.60 9.73
CA HIS A 420 -13.43 25.27 11.16
C HIS A 420 -14.69 25.66 11.94
N LEU A 421 -15.15 26.90 11.76
CA LEU A 421 -16.35 27.41 12.44
C LEU A 421 -17.61 26.64 12.04
N ASN A 422 -17.74 26.27 10.77
CA ASN A 422 -18.86 25.48 10.29
C ASN A 422 -18.87 24.08 10.92
N LEU A 423 -17.72 23.40 11.03
CA LEU A 423 -17.61 22.10 11.69
C LEU A 423 -17.83 22.14 13.21
N CYS A 424 -17.88 23.32 13.82
CA CYS A 424 -18.31 23.49 15.20
C CYS A 424 -19.84 23.51 15.31
N LYS A 425 -20.59 23.78 14.22
CA LYS A 425 -22.06 23.74 14.22
C LYS A 425 -22.55 22.30 14.01
N LYS A 426 -23.54 21.89 14.80
CA LYS A 426 -24.08 20.52 14.80
C LYS A 426 -24.53 20.06 13.42
N GLU A 427 -25.41 20.84 12.77
CA GLU A 427 -25.98 20.53 11.45
C GLU A 427 -24.91 20.32 10.38
N ASN A 428 -23.93 21.22 10.28
CA ASN A 428 -22.83 21.12 9.33
C ASN A 428 -21.92 19.92 9.60
N CYS A 429 -21.67 19.62 10.87
CA CYS A 429 -20.86 18.47 11.28
C CYS A 429 -21.53 17.15 10.86
N LEU A 430 -22.85 17.04 11.09
CA LEU A 430 -23.67 15.90 10.66
C LEU A 430 -23.75 15.81 9.13
N SER A 431 -23.93 16.92 8.42
CA SER A 431 -23.90 16.96 6.96
C SER A 431 -22.57 16.43 6.41
N SER A 432 -21.41 16.83 6.98
CA SER A 432 -20.11 16.28 6.57
C SER A 432 -19.97 14.77 6.86
N LYS A 433 -20.59 14.26 7.94
CA LYS A 433 -20.67 12.82 8.24
C LYS A 433 -21.43 12.07 7.15
N LEU A 434 -22.60 12.57 6.78
CA LEU A 434 -23.45 12.00 5.73
C LEU A 434 -22.73 12.04 4.37
N SER A 435 -22.07 13.15 4.05
CA SER A 435 -21.27 13.25 2.82
C SER A 435 -20.11 12.25 2.77
N ALA A 436 -19.42 12.03 3.88
CA ALA A 436 -18.36 11.03 3.96
C ALA A 436 -18.91 9.61 3.75
N ALA A 437 -19.99 9.26 4.45
CA ALA A 437 -20.64 7.96 4.30
C ALA A 437 -21.12 7.72 2.86
N SER A 438 -21.77 8.72 2.26
CA SER A 438 -22.24 8.67 0.87
C SER A 438 -21.10 8.45 -0.11
N PHE A 439 -20.02 9.24 -0.01
CA PHE A 439 -18.84 9.10 -0.86
C PHE A 439 -18.21 7.71 -0.78
N PHE A 440 -18.11 7.13 0.42
CA PHE A 440 -17.58 5.78 0.61
C PHE A 440 -18.51 4.70 0.05
N LEU A 441 -19.82 4.79 0.30
CA LEU A 441 -20.79 3.83 -0.23
C LEU A 441 -20.85 3.87 -1.76
N GLU A 442 -20.80 5.06 -2.37
CA GLU A 442 -20.71 5.21 -3.82
C GLU A 442 -19.43 4.56 -4.38
N SER A 443 -18.29 4.83 -3.75
CA SER A 443 -17.00 4.24 -4.15
C SER A 443 -17.04 2.71 -4.08
N ILE A 444 -17.60 2.14 -3.01
CA ILE A 444 -17.75 0.70 -2.81
C ILE A 444 -18.71 0.10 -3.85
N PHE A 445 -19.85 0.76 -4.12
CA PHE A 445 -20.80 0.31 -5.13
C PHE A 445 -20.16 0.23 -6.51
N ILE A 446 -19.47 1.28 -6.96
CA ILE A 446 -18.78 1.31 -8.25
C ILE A 446 -17.67 0.24 -8.31
N TYR A 447 -16.91 0.08 -7.23
CA TYR A 447 -15.87 -0.92 -7.13
C TYR A 447 -16.43 -2.35 -7.23
N ALA A 448 -17.52 -2.64 -6.53
CA ALA A 448 -18.14 -3.97 -6.48
C ALA A 448 -18.64 -4.45 -7.84
N GLN A 449 -19.06 -3.52 -8.72
CA GLN A 449 -19.49 -3.83 -10.09
C GLN A 449 -18.33 -4.32 -10.98
N LYS A 450 -17.09 -3.94 -10.69
CA LYS A 450 -15.93 -4.21 -11.56
C LYS A 450 -15.01 -5.31 -11.02
N ASN A 451 -15.06 -5.58 -9.72
CA ASN A 451 -14.06 -6.38 -9.00
C ASN A 451 -14.63 -7.68 -8.39
N GLU A 452 -15.44 -8.42 -9.14
CA GLU A 452 -16.18 -9.62 -8.65
C GLU A 452 -15.32 -10.61 -7.85
N ALA A 453 -14.17 -11.04 -8.40
CA ALA A 453 -13.30 -12.01 -7.73
C ALA A 453 -12.76 -11.49 -6.39
N LYS A 454 -12.45 -10.19 -6.30
CA LYS A 454 -11.97 -9.59 -5.05
C LYS A 454 -13.11 -9.43 -4.04
N ILE A 455 -14.32 -9.08 -4.49
CA ILE A 455 -15.52 -9.05 -3.63
C ILE A 455 -15.78 -10.43 -3.00
N LYS A 456 -15.67 -11.51 -3.78
CA LYS A 456 -15.80 -12.88 -3.26
C LYS A 456 -14.75 -13.20 -2.18
N ILE A 457 -13.51 -12.80 -2.40
CA ILE A 457 -12.44 -12.93 -1.39
C ILE A 457 -12.80 -12.12 -0.14
N MET A 458 -13.19 -10.85 -0.27
CA MET A 458 -13.53 -10.01 0.89
C MET A 458 -14.74 -10.56 1.67
N ARG A 459 -15.77 -11.07 0.99
CA ARG A 459 -16.91 -11.74 1.65
C ARG A 459 -16.47 -12.96 2.46
N PHE A 460 -15.50 -13.72 1.96
CA PHE A 460 -14.94 -14.84 2.71
C PHE A 460 -14.16 -14.37 3.93
N LEU A 461 -13.30 -13.36 3.77
CA LEU A 461 -12.51 -12.78 4.87
C LEU A 461 -13.40 -12.18 5.97
N LEU A 462 -14.53 -11.59 5.59
CA LEU A 462 -15.46 -10.89 6.48
C LEU A 462 -16.69 -11.74 6.84
N LYS A 463 -16.70 -13.05 6.56
CA LYS A 463 -17.91 -13.90 6.66
C LYS A 463 -18.58 -13.86 8.04
N ASP A 464 -17.78 -13.82 9.11
CA ASP A 464 -18.26 -13.87 10.49
C ASP A 464 -18.81 -12.49 10.90
N GLU A 465 -18.14 -11.40 10.48
CA GLU A 465 -18.61 -10.03 10.67
C GLU A 465 -19.91 -9.77 9.90
N ILE A 466 -19.99 -10.23 8.65
CA ILE A 466 -21.20 -10.18 7.83
C ILE A 466 -22.34 -10.92 8.55
N ALA A 467 -22.12 -12.16 8.97
CA ALA A 467 -23.15 -12.93 9.66
C ALA A 467 -23.64 -12.23 10.94
N LEU A 468 -22.72 -11.68 11.73
CA LEU A 468 -23.04 -10.92 12.94
C LEU A 468 -23.86 -9.67 12.62
N ALA A 469 -23.42 -8.84 11.68
CA ALA A 469 -24.10 -7.60 11.30
C ALA A 469 -25.52 -7.89 10.78
N PHE A 470 -25.70 -8.90 9.92
CA PHE A 470 -27.03 -9.29 9.46
C PHE A 470 -27.90 -9.85 10.59
N ASN A 471 -27.33 -10.56 11.57
CA ASN A 471 -28.09 -11.00 12.75
C ASN A 471 -28.53 -9.81 13.63
N ILE A 472 -27.67 -8.81 13.83
CA ILE A 472 -27.96 -7.64 14.68
C ILE A 472 -28.97 -6.70 13.99
N TYR A 473 -28.83 -6.48 12.69
CA TYR A 473 -29.51 -5.37 12.00
C TYR A 473 -30.68 -5.83 11.12
N ARG A 474 -30.75 -7.10 10.72
CA ARG A 474 -31.84 -7.65 9.89
C ARG A 474 -32.89 -8.44 10.69
N LYS A 475 -32.52 -9.11 11.79
CA LYS A 475 -33.45 -9.95 12.57
C LYS A 475 -34.30 -9.19 13.60
N PRO A 476 -33.85 -8.10 14.24
CA PRO A 476 -34.74 -7.22 14.99
C PRO A 476 -35.42 -6.24 14.02
N VAL A 477 -36.57 -6.63 13.50
CA VAL A 477 -37.37 -5.96 12.43
C VAL A 477 -38.01 -4.63 12.87
N LYS A 478 -37.34 -3.77 13.66
CA LYS A 478 -37.90 -2.44 14.01
C LYS A 478 -36.93 -1.27 14.02
N LEU A 479 -35.62 -1.49 14.12
CA LEU A 479 -34.66 -0.38 14.26
C LEU A 479 -34.21 0.23 12.91
N ILE A 480 -34.16 -0.56 11.83
CA ILE A 480 -33.53 -0.16 10.55
C ILE A 480 -34.48 -0.20 9.35
N ALA A 481 -35.46 -1.11 9.35
CA ALA A 481 -36.28 -1.36 8.16
C ALA A 481 -37.18 -0.19 7.77
N ASP A 482 -37.57 0.66 8.74
CA ASP A 482 -38.57 1.72 8.56
C ASP A 482 -37.98 3.13 8.59
N ARG A 483 -36.66 3.29 8.76
CA ARG A 483 -36.00 4.60 8.89
C ARG A 483 -35.09 4.89 7.69
N PRO A 484 -35.07 6.12 7.17
CA PRO A 484 -34.08 6.57 6.21
C PRO A 484 -32.64 6.36 6.72
N LEU A 485 -31.73 6.01 5.82
CA LEU A 485 -30.31 5.80 6.15
C LEU A 485 -29.66 7.02 6.82
N GLU A 486 -30.03 8.22 6.37
CA GLU A 486 -29.57 9.47 6.97
C GLU A 486 -29.89 9.59 8.46
N GLU A 487 -31.11 9.19 8.87
CA GLU A 487 -31.51 9.22 10.28
C GLU A 487 -30.69 8.25 11.10
N LEU A 488 -30.46 7.04 10.59
CA LEU A 488 -29.69 6.01 11.28
C LEU A 488 -28.21 6.42 11.49
N LEU A 489 -27.65 7.19 10.55
CA LEU A 489 -26.25 7.63 10.63
C LEU A 489 -26.05 8.83 11.56
N ILE A 490 -27.09 9.62 11.85
CA ILE A 490 -26.99 10.81 12.73
C ILE A 490 -27.59 10.60 14.13
N ASP A 491 -28.29 9.48 14.33
CA ASP A 491 -28.88 9.13 15.61
C ASP A 491 -27.79 8.87 16.67
N PRO A 492 -27.77 9.63 17.79
CA PRO A 492 -26.75 9.49 18.82
C PRO A 492 -26.85 8.17 19.61
N ASP A 493 -28.01 7.51 19.59
CA ASP A 493 -28.26 6.27 20.33
C ASP A 493 -27.93 5.02 19.48
N ILE A 494 -27.52 5.23 18.23
CA ILE A 494 -27.18 4.16 17.28
C ILE A 494 -25.68 4.17 16.98
N ASP A 495 -25.07 2.99 16.95
CA ASP A 495 -23.69 2.84 16.46
C ASP A 495 -23.63 3.09 14.95
N SER A 496 -23.39 4.34 14.57
CA SER A 496 -23.31 4.77 13.18
C SER A 496 -22.23 4.05 12.38
N PHE A 497 -21.13 3.60 13.01
CA PHE A 497 -20.12 2.80 12.33
C PHE A 497 -20.67 1.40 12.02
N GLY A 498 -21.34 0.77 12.98
CA GLY A 498 -22.04 -0.50 12.78
C GLY A 498 -23.10 -0.44 11.68
N ILE A 499 -23.88 0.65 11.61
CA ILE A 499 -24.83 0.90 10.51
C ILE A 499 -24.09 1.04 9.17
N PHE A 500 -23.05 1.86 9.10
CA PHE A 500 -22.24 1.99 7.89
C PHE A 500 -21.70 0.63 7.43
N ARG A 501 -21.12 -0.17 8.33
CA ARG A 501 -20.63 -1.52 8.05
C ARG A 501 -21.72 -2.43 7.51
N PHE A 502 -22.91 -2.39 8.10
CA PHE A 502 -24.07 -3.16 7.60
C PHE A 502 -24.38 -2.84 6.13
N TYR A 503 -24.43 -1.55 5.75
CA TYR A 503 -24.67 -1.16 4.36
C TYR A 503 -23.52 -1.49 3.41
N VAL A 504 -22.27 -1.44 3.88
CA VAL A 504 -21.13 -2.00 3.13
C VAL A 504 -21.38 -3.48 2.82
N PHE A 505 -21.82 -4.28 3.79
CA PHE A 505 -22.11 -5.70 3.56
C PHE A 505 -23.32 -5.93 2.67
N CYS A 506 -24.31 -5.03 2.71
CA CYS A 506 -25.40 -5.05 1.75
C CYS A 506 -24.89 -4.91 0.31
N LEU A 507 -23.99 -3.95 0.05
CA LEU A 507 -23.35 -3.77 -1.26
C LEU A 507 -22.52 -5.01 -1.66
N LEU A 508 -21.75 -5.60 -0.73
CA LEU A 508 -20.97 -6.80 -1.03
C LEU A 508 -21.84 -8.02 -1.37
N ASN A 509 -23.05 -8.12 -0.79
CA ASN A 509 -23.97 -9.23 -1.01
C ASN A 509 -25.06 -8.93 -2.06
N LYS A 510 -25.00 -7.77 -2.74
CA LYS A 510 -26.01 -7.30 -3.70
C LYS A 510 -27.42 -7.30 -3.12
N SER A 511 -27.55 -6.99 -1.83
CA SER A 511 -28.84 -6.92 -1.16
C SER A 511 -29.26 -5.46 -1.00
N ASN A 512 -30.44 -5.11 -1.51
CA ASN A 512 -31.10 -3.83 -1.29
C ASN A 512 -30.32 -2.58 -1.75
N ASP A 513 -29.93 -2.58 -3.04
CA ASP A 513 -29.20 -1.45 -3.66
C ASP A 513 -30.03 -0.16 -3.71
N SER A 514 -31.37 -0.23 -3.77
CA SER A 514 -32.23 0.95 -3.99
C SER A 514 -32.11 1.99 -2.88
N THR A 515 -32.17 1.60 -1.60
CA THR A 515 -32.05 2.53 -0.46
C THR A 515 -30.68 3.20 -0.41
N ILE A 516 -29.61 2.44 -0.73
CA ILE A 516 -28.25 2.96 -0.73
C ILE A 516 -28.05 3.94 -1.89
N LEU A 517 -28.57 3.61 -3.08
CA LEU A 517 -28.51 4.46 -4.25
C LEU A 517 -29.33 5.74 -4.09
N GLU A 518 -30.48 5.66 -3.43
CA GLU A 518 -31.26 6.84 -3.06
C GLU A 518 -30.48 7.74 -2.12
N PHE A 519 -29.88 7.19 -1.05
CA PHE A 519 -29.02 7.94 -0.15
C PHE A 519 -27.83 8.61 -0.87
N ILE A 520 -27.14 7.88 -1.75
CA ILE A 520 -26.03 8.44 -2.55
C ILE A 520 -26.52 9.61 -3.43
N LYS A 521 -27.69 9.48 -4.05
CA LYS A 521 -28.29 10.52 -4.88
C LYS A 521 -28.72 11.74 -4.07
N THR A 522 -29.21 11.55 -2.85
CA THR A 522 -29.60 12.64 -1.94
C THR A 522 -28.38 13.39 -1.41
N TYR A 523 -27.26 12.69 -1.18
CA TYR A 523 -26.01 13.27 -0.69
C TYR A 523 -24.85 13.11 -1.69
N PRO A 524 -24.91 13.69 -2.89
CA PRO A 524 -23.80 13.64 -3.83
C PRO A 524 -22.61 14.31 -3.17
N SER A 525 -21.45 13.66 -3.14
CA SER A 525 -20.35 14.08 -2.26
C SER A 525 -19.01 14.10 -2.96
N PHE A 526 -18.16 15.04 -2.56
CA PHE A 526 -16.77 15.12 -3.00
C PHE A 526 -15.85 15.52 -1.86
N TYR A 527 -14.56 15.31 -2.06
CA TYR A 527 -13.54 15.68 -1.08
C TYR A 527 -13.12 17.15 -1.26
N ASP A 528 -13.25 17.99 -0.21
CA ASP A 528 -12.74 19.37 -0.20
C ASP A 528 -11.32 19.40 0.37
N PRO A 529 -10.26 19.48 -0.46
CA PRO A 529 -8.88 19.41 0.01
C PRO A 529 -8.44 20.62 0.85
N VAL A 530 -9.19 21.72 0.83
CA VAL A 530 -8.91 22.88 1.68
C VAL A 530 -9.34 22.62 3.13
N ALA A 531 -10.50 21.96 3.25
CA ALA A 531 -11.17 21.67 4.51
C ALA A 531 -10.79 20.30 5.08
N ASP A 532 -10.18 19.44 4.27
CA ASP A 532 -9.74 18.09 4.64
C ASP A 532 -10.90 17.17 5.08
N ILE A 533 -12.08 17.37 4.47
CA ILE A 533 -13.35 16.67 4.75
C ILE A 533 -14.13 16.40 3.46
N PHE A 534 -15.12 15.52 3.54
CA PHE A 534 -16.13 15.36 2.49
C PHE A 534 -17.26 16.37 2.68
N VAL A 535 -17.74 16.91 1.58
CA VAL A 535 -18.84 17.88 1.53
C VAL A 535 -19.79 17.51 0.40
N GLN A 536 -21.04 17.94 0.52
CA GLN A 536 -22.04 17.77 -0.51
C GLN A 536 -21.68 18.62 -1.74
N SER A 537 -21.84 18.03 -2.93
CA SER A 537 -21.56 18.61 -4.25
C SER A 537 -22.52 19.71 -4.63
#